data_AF-A0A662UVH5-F1
#
_entry.id   AF-A0A662UVH5-F1
#
_cell.length_a   1.000
_cell.length_b   1.000
_cell.length_c   1.000
_cell.angle_alpha   90.00
_cell.angle_beta   90.00
_cell.angle_gamma   90.00
#
_symmetry.space_group_name_H-M   'P 1'
#
loop_
_entity.id
_entity.type
_entity.pdbx_description
1 polymer ?
#
loop_
_entity_poly.entity_id
_entity_poly.type
_entity_poly.pdbx_seq_one_letter_code
_entity_poly.pdbx_strand_id
1 'polypeptide(L)'
;IARIYLKHFLPKPKPIKLYYVGPAFRYEEPQLGRYREFIQVGVENIGDHSVYSDIELLLILRDYYRSIGLSGYTVRIGSVGVMRGLFTRWGIQEDVQDVILHLIDKRRIDDVQEILKRYADAELDVISYLMGVRTTDPDELEQVARKFSKYGDVMNEVARLSKLLKVTRAMGINTVADLGFARGLAYYTGFIFEVTVPSLNVSIGGGGRYDTLIKLYGGPQTPATGFSLGIERTYLALKA
;
A
#
# COMPACT_ATOMS: atom_id res chain seq x y z
N ILE A 1 -12.34 0.30 -12.54
CA ILE A 1 -13.32 0.85 -11.58
C ILE A 1 -13.49 2.37 -11.69
N ALA A 2 -12.42 3.18 -11.67
CA ALA A 2 -12.49 4.65 -11.76
C ALA A 2 -13.44 5.18 -12.86
N ARG A 3 -13.35 4.64 -14.09
CA ARG A 3 -14.26 5.00 -15.20
C ARG A 3 -15.74 4.75 -14.89
N ILE A 4 -16.08 3.64 -14.24
CA ILE A 4 -17.46 3.32 -13.84
C ILE A 4 -17.92 4.30 -12.76
N TYR A 5 -17.05 4.60 -11.80
CA TYR A 5 -17.31 5.59 -10.75
C TYR A 5 -17.66 6.96 -11.35
N LEU A 6 -16.82 7.46 -12.28
CA LEU A 6 -17.04 8.76 -12.94
C LEU A 6 -18.37 8.81 -13.68
N LYS A 7 -18.74 7.73 -14.37
CA LYS A 7 -19.95 7.68 -15.19
C LYS A 7 -21.24 7.52 -14.37
N HIS A 8 -21.21 6.73 -13.30
CA HIS A 8 -22.45 6.27 -12.64
C HIS A 8 -22.57 6.65 -11.16
N PHE A 9 -21.44 6.89 -10.48
CA PHE A 9 -21.40 7.04 -9.04
C PHE A 9 -20.93 8.42 -8.58
N LEU A 10 -20.45 9.28 -9.48
CA LEU A 10 -20.04 10.64 -9.15
C LEU A 10 -21.11 11.43 -8.36
N PRO A 11 -22.39 11.50 -8.79
CA PRO A 11 -23.43 12.24 -8.07
C PRO A 11 -23.99 11.51 -6.84
N LYS A 12 -23.56 10.27 -6.56
CA LYS A 12 -24.08 9.48 -5.44
C LYS A 12 -23.40 9.89 -4.11
N PRO A 13 -24.09 9.80 -2.96
CA PRO A 13 -23.47 9.99 -1.66
C PRO A 13 -22.27 9.07 -1.44
N LYS A 14 -21.25 9.56 -0.74
CA LYS A 14 -20.03 8.81 -0.40
C LYS A 14 -20.10 8.26 1.03
N PRO A 15 -19.40 7.15 1.34
CA PRO A 15 -18.51 6.38 0.46
C PRO A 15 -19.25 5.48 -0.54
N ILE A 16 -18.61 5.22 -1.68
CA ILE A 16 -19.02 4.20 -2.66
C ILE A 16 -18.15 2.97 -2.45
N LYS A 17 -18.79 1.84 -2.11
CA LYS A 17 -18.13 0.55 -1.90
C LYS A 17 -18.47 -0.39 -3.04
N LEU A 18 -17.46 -0.88 -3.76
CA LEU A 18 -17.60 -1.78 -4.89
C LEU A 18 -16.74 -3.01 -4.69
N TYR A 19 -17.14 -4.13 -5.30
CA TYR A 19 -16.28 -5.31 -5.45
C TYR A 19 -16.33 -5.81 -6.88
N TYR A 20 -15.36 -6.62 -7.25
CA TYR A 20 -15.32 -7.26 -8.56
C TYR A 20 -14.65 -8.63 -8.46
N VAL A 21 -15.01 -9.50 -9.40
CA VAL A 21 -14.36 -10.79 -9.66
C VAL A 21 -14.25 -10.92 -11.18
N GLY A 22 -13.06 -11.17 -11.69
CA GLY A 22 -12.89 -11.35 -13.13
C GLY A 22 -11.44 -11.60 -13.57
N PRO A 23 -11.25 -11.94 -14.85
CA PRO A 23 -9.93 -12.16 -15.40
C PRO A 23 -9.15 -10.84 -15.50
N ALA A 24 -7.86 -10.93 -15.19
CA ALA A 24 -6.87 -9.90 -15.41
C ALA A 24 -5.71 -10.47 -16.21
N PHE A 25 -5.03 -9.60 -16.96
CA PHE A 25 -3.98 -9.99 -17.88
C PHE A 25 -2.70 -9.21 -17.61
N ARG A 26 -1.56 -9.86 -17.77
CA ARG A 26 -0.25 -9.20 -17.76
C ARG A 26 0.68 -9.84 -18.76
N TYR A 27 1.59 -9.03 -19.28
CA TYR A 27 2.70 -9.51 -20.09
C TYR A 27 3.87 -9.91 -19.18
N GLU A 28 4.15 -11.20 -19.11
CA GLU A 28 5.26 -11.75 -18.33
C GLU A 28 5.75 -13.09 -18.88
N GLU A 29 6.96 -13.48 -18.49
CA GLU A 29 7.42 -14.86 -18.62
C GLU A 29 6.61 -15.76 -17.67
N PRO A 30 5.94 -16.82 -18.18
CA PRO A 30 5.16 -17.72 -17.34
C PRO A 30 6.04 -18.41 -16.29
N GLN A 31 5.66 -18.28 -15.02
CA GLN A 31 6.30 -18.97 -13.89
C GLN A 31 5.21 -19.46 -12.93
N LEU A 32 5.56 -20.34 -11.99
CA LEU A 32 4.62 -20.81 -10.98
C LEU A 32 4.05 -19.62 -10.18
N GLY A 33 2.72 -19.49 -10.14
CA GLY A 33 2.05 -18.33 -9.53
C GLY A 33 2.19 -17.02 -10.33
N ARG A 34 2.74 -17.04 -11.55
CA ARG A 34 2.83 -15.90 -12.46
C ARG A 34 2.27 -16.22 -13.84
N TYR A 35 0.96 -16.44 -13.89
CA TYR A 35 0.22 -16.63 -15.13
C TYR A 35 0.03 -15.31 -15.89
N ARG A 36 -0.17 -15.43 -17.22
CA ARG A 36 -0.49 -14.30 -18.12
C ARG A 36 -1.97 -13.89 -18.04
N GLU A 37 -2.85 -14.85 -17.77
CA GLU A 37 -4.25 -14.66 -17.41
C GLU A 37 -4.46 -15.25 -16.02
N PHE A 38 -5.18 -14.55 -15.16
CA PHE A 38 -5.48 -14.97 -13.79
C PHE A 38 -6.74 -14.26 -13.28
N ILE A 39 -7.46 -14.88 -12.35
CA ILE A 39 -8.66 -14.30 -11.75
C ILE A 39 -8.26 -13.40 -10.57
N GLN A 40 -8.72 -12.15 -10.62
CA GLN A 40 -8.63 -11.22 -9.51
C GLN A 40 -9.99 -11.03 -8.84
N VAL A 41 -9.95 -10.99 -7.51
CA VAL A 41 -11.03 -10.46 -6.67
C VAL A 41 -10.55 -9.17 -6.07
N GLY A 42 -11.36 -8.11 -6.12
CA GLY A 42 -10.99 -6.85 -5.49
C GLY A 42 -12.17 -6.14 -4.89
N VAL A 43 -11.86 -5.22 -3.98
CA VAL A 43 -12.82 -4.33 -3.34
C VAL A 43 -12.25 -2.92 -3.36
N GLU A 44 -13.14 -1.94 -3.47
CA GLU A 44 -12.80 -0.53 -3.64
C GLU A 44 -13.72 0.30 -2.74
N ASN A 45 -13.13 1.20 -1.95
CA ASN A 45 -13.83 2.19 -1.14
C ASN A 45 -13.44 3.58 -1.64
N ILE A 46 -14.39 4.30 -2.23
CA ILE A 46 -14.18 5.59 -2.91
C ILE A 46 -14.96 6.68 -2.19
N GLY A 47 -14.26 7.72 -1.77
CA GLY A 47 -14.81 8.90 -1.10
C GLY A 47 -14.62 8.93 0.42
N ASP A 48 -13.81 8.04 1.00
CA ASP A 48 -13.48 8.05 2.43
C ASP A 48 -11.96 8.07 2.68
N HIS A 49 -11.48 9.19 3.25
CA HIS A 49 -10.07 9.41 3.59
C HIS A 49 -9.67 8.85 4.98
N SER A 50 -10.64 8.47 5.80
CA SER A 50 -10.40 8.09 7.18
C SER A 50 -9.54 6.82 7.28
N VAL A 51 -8.77 6.68 8.35
CA VAL A 51 -8.04 5.44 8.66
C VAL A 51 -8.96 4.23 8.82
N TYR A 52 -10.24 4.47 9.12
CA TYR A 52 -11.24 3.41 9.25
C TYR A 52 -11.54 2.73 7.93
N SER A 53 -11.49 3.43 6.78
CA SER A 53 -11.66 2.74 5.49
C SER A 53 -10.49 1.81 5.15
N ASP A 54 -9.26 2.13 5.57
CA ASP A 54 -8.11 1.20 5.41
C ASP A 54 -8.23 -0.01 6.34
N ILE A 55 -8.64 0.22 7.59
CA ILE A 55 -8.90 -0.85 8.55
C ILE A 55 -9.99 -1.77 8.01
N GLU A 56 -11.09 -1.21 7.49
CA GLU A 56 -12.20 -1.98 6.92
C GLU A 56 -11.71 -2.93 5.81
N LEU A 57 -10.83 -2.45 4.91
CA LEU A 57 -10.23 -3.30 3.87
C LEU A 57 -9.47 -4.49 4.44
N LEU A 58 -8.62 -4.26 5.44
CA LEU A 58 -7.84 -5.33 6.06
C LEU A 58 -8.72 -6.33 6.84
N LEU A 59 -9.84 -5.88 7.39
CA LEU A 59 -10.84 -6.75 8.02
C LEU A 59 -11.59 -7.61 7.00
N ILE A 60 -12.01 -7.03 5.87
CA ILE A 60 -12.62 -7.78 4.76
C ILE A 60 -11.65 -8.85 4.27
N LEU A 61 -10.37 -8.50 4.09
CA LEU A 61 -9.32 -9.42 3.68
C LEU A 61 -9.13 -10.58 4.68
N ARG A 62 -9.09 -10.26 5.99
CA ARG A 62 -9.02 -11.27 7.06
C ARG A 62 -10.22 -12.21 7.00
N ASP A 63 -11.42 -11.65 6.88
CA ASP A 63 -12.66 -12.45 6.88
C ASP A 63 -12.76 -13.34 5.65
N TYR A 64 -12.33 -12.84 4.48
CA TYR A 64 -12.18 -13.64 3.28
C TYR A 64 -11.22 -14.81 3.48
N TYR A 65 -9.99 -14.58 3.92
CA TYR A 65 -9.02 -15.66 4.12
C TYR A 65 -9.45 -16.66 5.20
N ARG A 66 -10.06 -16.18 6.29
CA ARG A 66 -10.65 -17.05 7.31
C ARG A 66 -11.77 -17.92 6.74
N SER A 67 -12.64 -17.37 5.90
CA SER A 67 -13.78 -18.11 5.32
C SER A 67 -13.37 -19.27 4.43
N ILE A 68 -12.20 -19.18 3.79
CA ILE A 68 -11.65 -20.24 2.92
C ILE A 68 -10.62 -21.12 3.65
N GLY A 69 -10.43 -20.92 4.96
CA GLY A 69 -9.49 -21.71 5.77
C GLY A 69 -8.02 -21.36 5.58
N LEU A 70 -7.68 -20.24 4.94
CA LEU A 70 -6.29 -19.82 4.80
C LEU A 70 -5.76 -19.24 6.11
N SER A 71 -4.67 -19.82 6.61
CA SER A 71 -3.96 -19.40 7.81
C SER A 71 -2.47 -19.15 7.51
N GLY A 72 -1.72 -18.64 8.49
CA GLY A 72 -0.26 -18.46 8.35
C GLY A 72 0.20 -17.37 7.38
N TYR A 73 -0.72 -16.53 6.87
CA TYR A 73 -0.36 -15.37 6.06
C TYR A 73 0.17 -14.22 6.92
N THR A 74 0.99 -13.37 6.32
CA THR A 74 1.46 -12.11 6.91
C THR A 74 0.96 -10.95 6.08
N VAL A 75 0.44 -9.91 6.74
CA VAL A 75 0.10 -8.63 6.11
C VAL A 75 1.22 -7.64 6.41
N ARG A 76 2.02 -7.30 5.41
CA ARG A 76 2.99 -6.21 5.51
C ARG A 76 2.30 -4.91 5.15
N ILE A 77 2.37 -3.91 6.02
CA ILE A 77 1.82 -2.56 5.80
C ILE A 77 2.94 -1.53 5.70
N GLY A 78 2.71 -0.46 4.94
CA GLY A 78 3.60 0.68 4.82
C GLY A 78 2.84 1.88 4.27
N SER A 79 3.52 3.00 4.03
CA SER A 79 2.92 4.16 3.37
C SER A 79 3.94 4.85 2.49
N VAL A 80 3.61 5.01 1.21
CA VAL A 80 4.42 5.83 0.30
C VAL A 80 4.36 7.31 0.67
N GLY A 81 3.33 7.72 1.42
CA GLY A 81 3.17 9.08 1.94
C GLY A 81 4.31 9.51 2.88
N VAL A 82 4.91 8.56 3.61
CA VAL A 82 6.09 8.82 4.46
C VAL A 82 7.25 9.34 3.60
N MET A 83 7.57 8.64 2.51
CA MET A 83 8.66 8.99 1.61
C MET A 83 8.31 10.24 0.78
N ARG A 84 7.10 10.30 0.21
CA ARG A 84 6.62 11.47 -0.55
C ARG A 84 6.65 12.76 0.29
N GLY A 85 6.29 12.67 1.57
CA GLY A 85 6.34 13.80 2.50
C GLY A 85 7.74 14.37 2.70
N LEU A 86 8.77 13.50 2.74
CA LEU A 86 10.17 13.93 2.78
C LEU A 86 10.62 14.50 1.44
N PHE A 87 10.37 13.79 0.34
CA PHE A 87 10.81 14.19 -0.99
C PHE A 87 10.25 15.56 -1.40
N THR A 88 8.99 15.82 -1.08
CA THR A 88 8.35 17.12 -1.35
C THR A 88 9.05 18.26 -0.62
N ARG A 89 9.53 18.02 0.61
CA ARG A 89 10.25 19.03 1.39
C ARG A 89 11.67 19.28 0.89
N TRP A 90 12.29 18.26 0.33
CA TRP A 90 13.59 18.39 -0.34
C TRP A 90 13.48 18.94 -1.77
N GLY A 91 12.31 19.44 -2.17
CA GLY A 91 12.09 20.06 -3.48
C GLY A 91 12.08 19.07 -4.65
N ILE A 92 11.94 17.77 -4.39
CA ILE A 92 11.94 16.73 -5.41
C ILE A 92 10.58 16.71 -6.13
N GLN A 93 10.60 16.87 -7.45
CA GLN A 93 9.41 16.85 -8.30
C GLN A 93 8.74 15.47 -8.33
N GLU A 94 7.41 15.41 -8.48
CA GLU A 94 6.62 14.18 -8.39
C GLU A 94 7.09 13.07 -9.34
N ASP A 95 7.50 13.41 -10.56
CA ASP A 95 8.04 12.49 -11.55
C ASP A 95 9.34 11.82 -11.07
N VAL A 96 10.22 12.58 -10.43
CA VAL A 96 11.43 12.06 -9.80
C VAL A 96 11.11 11.24 -8.56
N GLN A 97 10.10 11.64 -7.77
CA GLN A 97 9.64 10.85 -6.62
C GLN A 97 9.17 9.45 -7.06
N ASP A 98 8.42 9.37 -8.17
CA ASP A 98 7.93 8.10 -8.71
C ASP A 98 9.10 7.19 -9.14
N VAL A 99 10.15 7.76 -9.74
CA VAL A 99 11.38 7.04 -10.08
C VAL A 99 12.06 6.51 -8.81
N ILE A 100 12.21 7.34 -7.78
CA ILE A 100 12.84 6.94 -6.51
C ILE A 100 12.04 5.81 -5.84
N LEU A 101 10.71 5.93 -5.75
CA LEU A 101 9.86 4.90 -5.15
C LEU A 101 9.93 3.58 -5.91
N HIS A 102 10.01 3.62 -7.24
CA HIS A 102 10.21 2.43 -8.06
C HIS A 102 11.57 1.76 -7.84
N LEU A 103 12.63 2.55 -7.63
CA LEU A 103 13.95 2.01 -7.26
C LEU A 103 13.92 1.37 -5.87
N ILE A 104 13.21 1.96 -4.90
CA ILE A 104 13.00 1.39 -3.57
C ILE A 104 12.26 0.03 -3.66
N ASP A 105 11.18 -0.05 -4.43
CA ASP A 105 10.43 -1.31 -4.65
C ASP A 105 11.33 -2.40 -5.27
N LYS A 106 12.23 -2.01 -6.18
CA LYS A 106 13.25 -2.88 -6.78
C LYS A 106 14.48 -3.13 -5.91
N ARG A 107 14.53 -2.60 -4.68
CA ARG A 107 15.68 -2.69 -3.76
C ARG A 107 16.99 -2.14 -4.32
N ARG A 108 16.92 -1.15 -5.21
CA ARG A 108 18.05 -0.48 -5.84
C ARG A 108 18.47 0.75 -5.03
N ILE A 109 18.94 0.52 -3.81
CA ILE A 109 19.16 1.59 -2.82
C ILE A 109 20.34 2.50 -3.19
N ASP A 110 21.38 1.96 -3.82
CA ASP A 110 22.53 2.75 -4.26
C ASP A 110 22.12 3.81 -5.29
N ASP A 111 21.25 3.46 -6.24
CA ASP A 111 20.71 4.40 -7.23
C ASP A 111 19.84 5.48 -6.58
N VAL A 112 19.06 5.11 -5.55
CA VAL A 112 18.27 6.08 -4.76
C VAL A 112 19.19 7.10 -4.10
N GLN A 113 20.27 6.65 -3.46
CA GLN A 113 21.23 7.54 -2.83
C GLN A 113 21.93 8.46 -3.83
N GLU A 114 22.25 7.95 -5.02
CA GLU A 114 22.89 8.76 -6.08
C GLU A 114 21.97 9.88 -6.61
N ILE A 115 20.67 9.61 -6.74
CA ILE A 115 19.68 10.64 -7.10
C ILE A 115 19.59 11.69 -5.99
N LEU A 116 19.47 11.25 -4.73
CA LEU A 116 19.25 12.14 -3.60
C LEU A 116 20.44 13.06 -3.31
N LYS A 117 21.68 12.64 -3.61
CA LYS A 117 22.89 13.50 -3.52
C LYS A 117 22.81 14.77 -4.37
N ARG A 118 21.91 14.83 -5.36
CA ARG A 118 21.70 16.01 -6.21
C ARG A 118 20.86 17.10 -5.53
N TYR A 119 20.24 16.80 -4.40
CA TYR A 119 19.36 17.70 -3.66
C TYR A 119 20.04 18.13 -2.36
N ALA A 120 20.33 19.43 -2.23
CA ALA A 120 21.08 19.97 -1.10
C ALA A 120 20.37 19.74 0.25
N ASP A 121 19.04 19.75 0.26
CA ASP A 121 18.22 19.56 1.45
C ASP A 121 18.00 18.09 1.81
N ALA A 122 18.45 17.13 0.98
CA ALA A 122 18.17 15.72 1.20
C ALA A 122 18.96 15.15 2.40
N GLU A 123 18.23 14.54 3.34
CA GLU A 123 18.78 13.93 4.55
C GLU A 123 18.87 12.40 4.37
N LEU A 124 20.00 11.91 3.86
CA LEU A 124 20.21 10.48 3.53
C LEU A 124 20.12 9.57 4.77
N ASP A 125 20.54 10.06 5.92
CA ASP A 125 20.45 9.38 7.21
C ASP A 125 18.99 9.20 7.66
N VAL A 126 18.14 10.18 7.40
CA VAL A 126 16.70 10.13 7.69
C VAL A 126 16.00 9.05 6.88
N ILE A 127 16.26 8.97 5.56
CA ILE A 127 15.74 7.85 4.75
C ILE A 127 16.28 6.53 5.25
N SER A 128 17.59 6.43 5.47
CA SER A 128 18.22 5.18 5.88
C SER A 128 17.63 4.67 7.20
N TYR A 129 17.36 5.59 8.13
CA TYR A 129 16.63 5.31 9.37
C TYR A 129 15.23 4.77 9.10
N LEU A 130 14.40 5.50 8.34
CA LEU A 130 13.03 5.08 8.02
C LEU A 130 12.99 3.73 7.30
N MET A 131 13.86 3.51 6.32
CA MET A 131 13.95 2.24 5.60
C MET A 131 14.36 1.07 6.51
N GLY A 132 15.06 1.35 7.61
CA GLY A 132 15.39 0.37 8.64
C GLY A 132 14.25 0.08 9.62
N VAL A 133 13.19 0.90 9.67
CA VAL A 133 12.07 0.69 10.59
C VAL A 133 11.15 -0.41 10.06
N ARG A 134 11.24 -1.58 10.69
CA ARG A 134 10.31 -2.68 10.49
C ARG A 134 9.91 -3.25 11.84
N THR A 135 8.63 -3.18 12.17
CA THR A 135 8.16 -3.48 13.53
C THR A 135 6.79 -4.13 13.57
N THR A 136 6.55 -4.83 14.67
CA THR A 136 5.23 -5.37 15.05
C THR A 136 4.64 -4.63 16.25
N ASP A 137 5.37 -3.65 16.78
CA ASP A 137 4.98 -2.85 17.94
C ASP A 137 4.41 -1.49 17.49
N PRO A 138 3.11 -1.21 17.73
CA PRO A 138 2.53 0.09 17.46
C PRO A 138 3.20 1.24 18.22
N ASP A 139 3.73 1.00 19.42
CA ASP A 139 4.33 2.02 20.26
C ASP A 139 5.68 2.49 19.69
N GLU A 140 6.43 1.60 19.03
CA GLU A 140 7.62 1.96 18.26
C GLU A 140 7.28 2.93 17.13
N LEU A 141 6.18 2.69 16.39
CA LEU A 141 5.70 3.62 15.37
C LEU A 141 5.26 4.96 15.96
N GLU A 142 4.62 4.97 17.14
CA GLU A 142 4.30 6.24 17.81
C GLU A 142 5.55 7.03 18.19
N GLN A 143 6.60 6.35 18.64
CA GLN A 143 7.90 6.98 18.93
C GLN A 143 8.53 7.54 17.66
N VAL A 144 8.50 6.80 16.55
CA VAL A 144 8.94 7.30 15.24
C VAL A 144 8.14 8.54 14.85
N ALA A 145 6.81 8.50 14.93
CA ALA A 145 5.97 9.66 14.60
C ALA A 145 6.37 10.91 15.41
N ARG A 146 6.63 10.78 16.72
CA ARG A 146 7.08 11.89 17.57
C ARG A 146 8.44 12.46 17.14
N LYS A 147 9.38 11.62 16.69
CA LYS A 147 10.67 12.08 16.13
C LYS A 147 10.47 12.96 14.90
N PHE A 148 9.44 12.66 14.10
CA PHE A 148 9.07 13.43 12.91
C PHE A 148 8.05 14.54 13.18
N SER A 149 7.88 15.01 14.43
CA SER A 149 6.92 16.06 14.78
C SER A 149 7.06 17.37 13.99
N LYS A 150 8.27 17.70 13.51
CA LYS A 150 8.52 18.86 12.61
C LYS A 150 8.06 18.63 11.17
N TYR A 151 7.86 17.38 10.79
CA TYR A 151 7.43 16.92 9.47
C TYR A 151 5.98 16.42 9.56
N GLY A 152 5.02 17.36 9.67
CA GLY A 152 3.62 17.05 9.97
C GLY A 152 3.00 15.95 9.10
N ASP A 153 3.25 15.97 7.80
CA ASP A 153 2.73 14.96 6.86
C ASP A 153 3.33 13.56 7.14
N VAL A 154 4.64 13.50 7.38
CA VAL A 154 5.35 12.26 7.73
C VAL A 154 4.87 11.73 9.08
N MET A 155 4.76 12.59 10.09
CA MET A 155 4.21 12.24 11.40
C MET A 155 2.80 11.64 11.27
N ASN A 156 1.93 12.28 10.49
CA ASN A 156 0.54 11.83 10.30
C ASN A 156 0.47 10.46 9.62
N GLU A 157 1.31 10.21 8.60
CA GLU A 157 1.38 8.91 7.92
C GLU A 157 1.91 7.81 8.85
N VAL A 158 2.96 8.07 9.64
CA VAL A 158 3.46 7.09 10.61
C VAL A 158 2.44 6.83 11.72
N ALA A 159 1.75 7.86 12.23
CA ALA A 159 0.69 7.71 13.22
C ALA A 159 -0.50 6.89 12.66
N ARG A 160 -0.84 7.09 11.38
CA ARG A 160 -1.84 6.28 10.68
C ARG A 160 -1.44 4.80 10.66
N LEU A 161 -0.18 4.50 10.34
CA LEU A 161 0.34 3.13 10.35
C LEU A 161 0.35 2.51 11.74
N SER A 162 0.69 3.28 12.78
CA SER A 162 0.58 2.82 14.17
C SER A 162 -0.84 2.38 14.51
N LYS A 163 -1.85 3.22 14.16
CA LYS A 163 -3.25 2.88 14.38
C LYS A 163 -3.70 1.65 13.59
N LEU A 164 -3.25 1.51 12.34
CA LEU A 164 -3.51 0.31 11.53
C LEU A 164 -2.91 -0.93 12.19
N LEU A 165 -1.62 -0.90 12.52
CA LEU A 165 -0.90 -2.00 13.16
C LEU A 165 -1.57 -2.44 14.47
N LYS A 166 -1.95 -1.47 15.31
CA LYS A 166 -2.64 -1.71 16.58
C LYS A 166 -3.96 -2.45 16.37
N VAL A 167 -4.81 -1.94 15.48
CA VAL A 167 -6.13 -2.51 15.23
C VAL A 167 -6.03 -3.88 14.57
N THR A 168 -5.19 -4.03 13.54
CA THR A 168 -5.10 -5.31 12.81
C THR A 168 -4.57 -6.43 13.68
N ARG A 169 -3.56 -6.16 14.53
CA ARG A 169 -3.05 -7.12 15.50
C ARG A 169 -4.09 -7.50 16.56
N ALA A 170 -4.80 -6.51 17.12
CA ALA A 170 -5.89 -6.76 18.06
C ALA A 170 -7.03 -7.61 17.42
N MET A 171 -7.15 -7.54 16.10
CA MET A 171 -8.14 -8.28 15.30
C MET A 171 -7.65 -9.65 14.81
N GLY A 172 -6.49 -10.10 15.31
CA GLY A 172 -5.92 -11.42 15.01
C GLY A 172 -5.20 -11.53 13.66
N ILE A 173 -4.91 -10.40 13.01
CA ILE A 173 -4.15 -10.38 11.76
C ILE A 173 -2.67 -10.33 12.10
N ASN A 174 -1.87 -11.24 11.52
CA ASN A 174 -0.42 -11.18 11.62
C ASN A 174 0.11 -10.01 10.77
N THR A 175 0.18 -8.82 11.36
CA THR A 175 0.60 -7.59 10.68
C THR A 175 1.99 -7.15 11.11
N VAL A 176 2.79 -6.72 10.13
CA VAL A 176 4.12 -6.12 10.28
C VAL A 176 4.14 -4.78 9.55
N ALA A 177 4.55 -3.72 10.21
CA ALA A 177 4.80 -2.43 9.57
C ALA A 177 6.23 -2.35 9.05
N ASP A 178 6.41 -1.74 7.89
CA ASP A 178 7.68 -1.56 7.19
C ASP A 178 7.66 -0.17 6.54
N LEU A 179 8.45 0.78 7.06
CA LEU A 179 8.49 2.15 6.54
C LEU A 179 9.40 2.27 5.31
N GLY A 180 10.21 1.26 5.01
CA GLY A 180 10.96 1.12 3.76
C GLY A 180 10.16 0.46 2.64
N PHE A 181 8.93 0.03 2.91
CA PHE A 181 8.08 -0.61 1.94
C PHE A 181 7.51 0.41 0.95
N ALA A 182 7.96 0.33 -0.29
CA ALA A 182 7.31 0.94 -1.45
C ALA A 182 6.69 -0.16 -2.33
N ARG A 183 5.66 0.20 -3.10
CA ARG A 183 5.03 -0.68 -4.11
C ARG A 183 5.24 -0.06 -5.49
N GLY A 184 5.57 -0.87 -6.49
CA GLY A 184 5.89 -0.43 -7.85
C GLY A 184 4.75 0.19 -8.69
N LEU A 185 3.62 0.57 -8.08
CA LEU A 185 2.55 1.28 -8.77
C LEU A 185 2.54 2.75 -8.32
N ALA A 186 2.97 3.64 -9.22
CA ALA A 186 3.14 5.06 -8.94
C ALA A 186 1.87 5.77 -8.44
N TYR A 187 0.69 5.21 -8.70
CA TYR A 187 -0.59 5.83 -8.33
C TYR A 187 -0.91 5.80 -6.83
N TYR A 188 -0.15 5.06 -6.01
CA TYR A 188 -0.40 5.05 -4.56
C TYR A 188 0.01 6.40 -3.93
N THR A 189 -0.82 6.89 -3.02
CA THR A 189 -0.68 8.20 -2.36
C THR A 189 -0.34 8.11 -0.87
N GLY A 190 -0.63 6.98 -0.22
CA GLY A 190 -0.45 6.80 1.22
C GLY A 190 -0.30 5.33 1.62
N PHE A 191 -1.13 4.88 2.55
CA PHE A 191 -1.18 3.49 3.03
C PHE A 191 -1.13 2.48 1.88
N ILE A 192 -0.25 1.49 2.01
CA ILE A 192 -0.12 0.33 1.12
C ILE A 192 0.05 -0.93 1.94
N PHE A 193 -0.34 -2.07 1.39
CA PHE A 193 -0.11 -3.36 2.01
C PHE A 193 0.10 -4.47 0.99
N GLU A 194 0.69 -5.55 1.48
CA GLU A 194 0.91 -6.78 0.74
C GLU A 194 0.69 -7.99 1.64
N VAL A 195 0.11 -9.04 1.08
CA VAL A 195 -0.10 -10.32 1.75
C VAL A 195 0.85 -11.36 1.18
N THR A 196 1.57 -12.03 2.07
CA THR A 196 2.48 -13.13 1.74
C THR A 196 2.17 -14.36 2.60
N VAL A 197 2.59 -15.53 2.12
CA VAL A 197 2.56 -16.79 2.87
C VAL A 197 3.94 -17.43 2.79
N PRO A 198 4.43 -18.14 3.83
CA PRO A 198 5.76 -18.75 3.81
C PRO A 198 5.97 -19.76 2.68
N SER A 199 4.89 -20.41 2.23
CA SER A 199 4.91 -21.42 1.18
C SER A 199 5.10 -20.87 -0.24
N LEU A 200 4.97 -19.55 -0.43
CA LEU A 200 5.08 -18.91 -1.75
C LEU A 200 6.05 -17.73 -1.72
N ASN A 201 6.94 -17.68 -2.71
CA ASN A 201 7.85 -16.56 -2.93
C ASN A 201 7.18 -15.37 -3.66
N VAL A 202 5.86 -15.33 -3.70
CA VAL A 202 5.07 -14.29 -4.37
C VAL A 202 3.93 -13.83 -3.48
N SER A 203 3.59 -12.54 -3.56
CA SER A 203 2.41 -12.00 -2.88
C SER A 203 1.12 -12.60 -3.44
N ILE A 204 0.20 -12.95 -2.53
CA ILE A 204 -1.12 -13.51 -2.85
C ILE A 204 -2.21 -12.43 -2.94
N GLY A 205 -1.89 -11.20 -2.52
CA GLY A 205 -2.79 -10.06 -2.53
C GLY A 205 -2.10 -8.78 -2.08
N GLY A 206 -2.71 -7.63 -2.39
CA GLY A 206 -2.19 -6.34 -1.98
C GLY A 206 -3.11 -5.20 -2.40
N GLY A 207 -2.85 -4.03 -1.83
CA GLY A 207 -3.70 -2.86 -2.02
C GLY A 207 -3.14 -1.63 -1.34
N GLY A 208 -3.96 -0.59 -1.25
CA GLY A 208 -3.60 0.68 -0.65
C GLY A 208 -4.44 1.85 -1.14
N ARG A 209 -4.01 3.06 -0.74
CA ARG A 209 -4.63 4.35 -1.06
C ARG A 209 -4.12 4.98 -2.34
N TYR A 210 -5.03 5.48 -3.15
CA TYR A 210 -4.77 6.07 -4.45
C TYR A 210 -5.66 7.29 -4.70
N ASP A 211 -5.54 8.27 -3.80
CA ASP A 211 -6.45 9.42 -3.70
C ASP A 211 -6.43 10.37 -4.91
N THR A 212 -5.42 10.26 -5.77
CA THR A 212 -5.27 11.06 -7.00
C THR A 212 -5.78 10.35 -8.25
N LEU A 213 -6.08 9.04 -8.19
CA LEU A 213 -6.41 8.26 -9.38
C LEU A 213 -7.69 8.75 -10.06
N ILE A 214 -8.72 9.13 -9.29
CA ILE A 214 -9.96 9.68 -9.86
C ILE A 214 -9.71 11.01 -10.57
N LYS A 215 -8.84 11.85 -10.01
CA LYS A 215 -8.43 13.12 -10.62
C LYS A 215 -7.65 12.90 -11.92
N LEU A 216 -6.75 11.91 -11.94
CA LEU A 216 -5.99 11.53 -13.14
C LEU A 216 -6.89 11.15 -14.32
N TYR A 217 -8.07 10.57 -14.05
CA TYR A 217 -9.07 10.21 -15.06
C TYR A 217 -10.07 11.36 -15.38
N GLY A 218 -9.77 12.60 -14.98
CA GLY A 218 -10.59 13.78 -15.27
C GLY A 218 -11.72 14.03 -14.27
N GLY A 219 -11.75 13.31 -13.14
CA GLY A 219 -12.69 13.57 -12.05
C GLY A 219 -12.21 14.62 -11.05
N PRO A 220 -13.00 14.90 -10.00
CA PRO A 220 -12.55 15.71 -8.88
C PRO A 220 -11.56 14.94 -8.00
N GLN A 221 -10.79 15.67 -7.18
CA GLN A 221 -9.98 15.07 -6.12
C GLN A 221 -10.87 14.23 -5.21
N THR A 222 -10.69 12.91 -5.24
CA THR A 222 -11.57 11.95 -4.55
C THR A 222 -10.70 10.88 -3.89
N PRO A 223 -10.68 10.80 -2.56
CA PRO A 223 -9.90 9.79 -1.88
C PRO A 223 -10.41 8.39 -2.21
N ALA A 224 -9.52 7.43 -2.31
CA ALA A 224 -9.89 6.05 -2.62
C ALA A 224 -8.86 5.07 -2.06
N THR A 225 -9.35 3.92 -1.60
CA THR A 225 -8.53 2.83 -1.08
C THR A 225 -9.14 1.51 -1.52
N GLY A 226 -8.31 0.51 -1.80
CA GLY A 226 -8.80 -0.78 -2.24
C GLY A 226 -7.73 -1.85 -2.27
N PHE A 227 -8.12 -3.06 -2.65
CA PHE A 227 -7.18 -4.16 -2.83
C PHE A 227 -7.59 -5.10 -3.94
N SER A 228 -6.64 -5.91 -4.37
CA SER A 228 -6.88 -7.07 -5.22
C SER A 228 -6.15 -8.31 -4.70
N LEU A 229 -6.80 -9.46 -4.80
CA LEU A 229 -6.30 -10.78 -4.45
C LEU A 229 -6.28 -11.64 -5.71
N GLY A 230 -5.24 -12.47 -5.88
CA GLY A 230 -5.18 -13.44 -6.97
C GLY A 230 -5.75 -14.78 -6.53
N ILE A 231 -6.77 -15.30 -7.23
CA ILE A 231 -7.42 -16.56 -6.86
C ILE A 231 -6.46 -17.74 -7.00
N GLU A 232 -5.69 -17.82 -8.08
CA GLU A 232 -4.77 -18.93 -8.32
C GLU A 232 -3.65 -18.95 -7.28
N ARG A 233 -3.15 -17.77 -6.88
CA ARG A 233 -2.13 -17.66 -5.82
C ARG A 233 -2.70 -18.02 -4.45
N THR A 234 -3.94 -17.61 -4.18
CA THR A 234 -4.65 -18.00 -2.96
C THR A 234 -4.88 -19.52 -2.91
N TYR A 235 -5.24 -20.13 -4.03
CA TYR A 235 -5.38 -21.57 -4.17
C TYR A 235 -4.06 -22.31 -3.96
N LEU A 236 -2.96 -21.83 -4.55
CA LEU A 236 -1.63 -22.39 -4.31
C LEU A 236 -1.22 -22.30 -2.84
N ALA A 237 -1.58 -21.20 -2.16
CA ALA A 237 -1.31 -21.03 -0.74
C ALA A 237 -2.10 -22.02 0.13
N LEU A 238 -3.34 -22.36 -0.25
CA LEU A 238 -4.17 -23.35 0.45
C LEU A 238 -3.71 -24.80 0.26
N LYS A 239 -3.00 -25.07 -0.84
CA LYS A 239 -2.51 -26.42 -1.17
C LYS A 239 -1.20 -26.81 -0.48
N ALA A 240 -0.45 -25.82 0.00
CA ALA A 240 0.86 -26.01 0.61
C ALA A 240 0.73 -26.34 2.10
#